data_AF-A0A9D3T265-F1
#
_entry.id   AF-A0A9D3T265-F1
#
_cell.length_a   1.000
_cell.length_b   1.000
_cell.length_c   1.000
_cell.angle_alpha   90.00
_cell.angle_beta   90.00
_cell.angle_gamma   90.00
#
_symmetry.space_group_name_H-M   'P 1'
#
loop_
_entity.id
_entity.type
_entity.pdbx_description
1 polymer ?
#
loop_
_entity_poly.entity_id
_entity_poly.type
_entity_poly.pdbx_seq_one_letter_code
_entity_poly.pdbx_strand_id
1 'polypeptide(L)'
;MPTSCSAYGCTNVRTKDCGVTFHRFPLNKERRAVWIQHVRRVNFVPSLYTFLCSNHFEPSCFDRTGQTVRLREDAVPTIFNFAGRRHREEPCVQEAVSNQVLTDDGPVPAEESGSRVDVYEDHSYCLLSMAAAKEKICALQRLLEAARKKLKMSQQRERRVALRWAEMRDLVSCLRRKKHLPCGSASDAMESALSSMDLKALRKEMKAQARAAAHQRYYSFQARHFCLTLHFHAPEAYRFVARHLRLPRPSVVKGWADVAEGQLFPQEVFGWLGSYPLQDRKLHLRVNGGTIGADPSWDSPDEDGTEPEDSGPCQALAFLLVAVNGNMKLPFGYALCSGLSASDLKDLILRCLLKLHNFGVTICEVMFDELSTNIINSKMPKEELYTMLFDFFISHRTKSHAE
;
A
#
# COMPACT_ATOMS: atom_id res chain seq x y z
N MET A 1 7.86 26.57 -20.66
CA MET A 1 8.96 26.68 -21.64
C MET A 1 8.50 26.13 -22.98
N PRO A 2 8.58 26.90 -24.07
CA PRO A 2 8.24 26.41 -25.40
C PRO A 2 9.27 25.35 -25.86
N THR A 3 8.79 24.21 -26.38
CA THR A 3 9.65 23.16 -26.92
C THR A 3 9.97 23.46 -28.39
N SER A 4 11.25 23.64 -28.72
CA SER A 4 11.74 23.88 -30.08
C SER A 4 12.25 22.60 -30.75
N CYS A 5 12.26 22.58 -32.09
CA CYS A 5 12.84 21.50 -32.87
C CYS A 5 14.36 21.46 -32.71
N SER A 6 14.93 20.27 -32.51
CA SER A 6 16.37 20.04 -32.37
C SER A 6 17.10 19.87 -33.72
N ALA A 7 16.39 19.90 -34.85
CA ALA A 7 17.00 19.82 -36.17
C ALA A 7 17.87 21.04 -36.48
N TYR A 8 18.92 20.86 -37.28
CA TYR A 8 19.74 21.97 -37.76
C TYR A 8 18.91 22.88 -38.69
N GLY A 9 18.92 24.19 -38.45
CA GLY A 9 18.20 25.17 -39.27
C GLY A 9 16.66 25.19 -39.13
N CYS A 10 16.08 24.42 -38.20
CA CYS A 10 14.63 24.42 -37.98
C CYS A 10 14.23 25.42 -36.87
N THR A 11 13.37 26.37 -37.20
CA THR A 11 12.83 27.38 -36.27
C THR A 11 11.47 27.01 -35.68
N ASN A 12 10.98 25.79 -35.93
CA ASN A 12 9.67 25.35 -35.44
C ASN A 12 9.65 25.24 -33.91
N VAL A 13 8.68 25.91 -33.31
CA VAL A 13 8.41 25.92 -31.88
C VAL A 13 6.98 25.42 -31.64
N ARG A 14 6.78 24.62 -30.59
CA ARG A 14 5.48 24.06 -30.24
C ARG A 14 4.56 25.16 -29.70
N THR A 15 3.82 25.79 -30.61
CA THR A 15 2.70 26.70 -30.33
C THR A 15 1.38 26.04 -30.72
N LYS A 16 0.23 26.58 -30.26
CA LYS A 16 -1.09 25.97 -30.54
C LYS A 16 -1.45 25.98 -32.04
N ASP A 17 -0.83 26.88 -32.81
CA ASP A 17 -1.19 27.15 -34.21
C ASP A 17 -0.15 26.63 -35.21
N CYS A 18 0.86 25.87 -34.76
CA CYS A 18 2.01 25.52 -35.61
C CYS A 18 1.77 24.41 -36.65
N GLY A 19 0.61 23.74 -36.66
CA GLY A 19 0.26 22.70 -37.65
C GLY A 19 1.19 21.48 -37.73
N VAL A 20 2.26 21.44 -36.93
CA VAL A 20 3.29 20.39 -36.93
C VAL A 20 3.31 19.64 -35.60
N THR A 21 3.51 18.33 -35.67
CA THR A 21 3.60 17.47 -34.49
C THR A 21 5.05 17.35 -34.02
N PHE A 22 5.28 17.29 -32.71
CA PHE A 22 6.61 17.16 -32.12
C PHE A 22 6.82 15.74 -31.59
N HIS A 23 7.87 15.09 -32.05
CA HIS A 23 8.21 13.71 -31.73
C HIS A 23 9.49 13.65 -30.91
N ARG A 24 9.43 12.93 -29.79
CA ARG A 24 10.55 12.75 -28.86
C ARG A 24 11.54 11.74 -29.40
N PHE A 25 12.82 11.90 -29.04
CA PHE A 25 13.84 10.90 -29.36
C PHE A 25 13.49 9.51 -28.79
N PRO A 26 13.83 8.42 -29.50
CA PRO A 26 13.52 7.06 -29.07
C PRO A 26 14.21 6.69 -27.76
N LEU A 27 13.56 5.83 -26.97
CA LEU A 27 14.16 5.19 -25.78
C LEU A 27 15.14 4.08 -26.17
N ASN A 28 14.94 3.42 -27.31
CA ASN A 28 15.85 2.42 -27.86
C ASN A 28 17.19 3.08 -28.24
N LYS A 29 18.30 2.52 -27.74
CA LYS A 29 19.67 3.03 -27.93
C LYS A 29 20.08 3.03 -29.42
N GLU A 30 19.76 1.97 -30.15
CA GLU A 30 20.12 1.81 -31.56
C GLU A 30 19.40 2.85 -32.43
N ARG A 31 18.07 2.95 -32.28
CA ARG A 31 17.27 3.92 -33.04
C ARG A 31 17.60 5.37 -32.68
N ARG A 32 17.96 5.62 -31.41
CA ARG A 32 18.45 6.92 -30.96
C ARG A 32 19.77 7.27 -31.64
N ALA A 33 20.70 6.32 -31.76
CA ALA A 33 21.97 6.54 -32.45
C ALA A 33 21.75 6.95 -33.92
N VAL A 34 20.85 6.25 -34.62
CA VAL A 34 20.46 6.59 -36.00
C VAL A 34 19.89 8.01 -36.07
N TRP A 35 18.96 8.38 -35.19
CA TRP A 35 18.40 9.73 -35.18
C TRP A 35 19.44 10.82 -34.89
N ILE A 36 20.40 10.58 -33.98
CA ILE A 36 21.52 11.50 -33.72
C ILE A 36 22.40 11.65 -34.97
N GLN A 37 22.72 10.55 -35.63
CA GLN A 37 23.50 10.55 -36.87
C GLN A 37 22.85 11.40 -37.98
N HIS A 38 21.52 11.32 -38.11
CA HIS A 38 20.78 12.10 -39.09
C HIS A 38 20.65 13.60 -38.76
N VAL A 39 20.67 13.99 -37.48
CA VAL A 39 20.60 15.40 -37.06
C VAL A 39 21.92 16.16 -37.33
N ARG A 40 23.05 15.44 -37.49
CA ARG A 40 24.36 15.97 -37.89
C ARG A 40 24.83 17.21 -37.10
N ARG A 41 24.56 17.25 -35.80
CA ARG A 41 25.13 18.24 -34.87
C ARG A 41 26.35 17.66 -34.16
N VAL A 42 27.45 18.41 -34.17
CA VAL A 42 28.68 18.03 -33.45
C VAL A 42 28.40 17.99 -31.93
N ASN A 43 28.83 16.94 -31.25
CA ASN A 43 28.68 16.74 -29.80
C ASN A 43 27.23 16.81 -29.27
N PHE A 44 26.23 16.43 -30.09
CA PHE A 44 24.83 16.47 -29.68
C PHE A 44 24.42 15.25 -28.84
N VAL A 45 24.04 15.49 -27.59
CA VAL A 45 23.47 14.48 -26.69
C VAL A 45 21.98 14.78 -26.47
N PRO A 46 21.06 13.94 -27.00
CA PRO A 46 19.63 14.19 -26.84
C PRO A 46 19.22 13.96 -25.38
N SER A 47 18.57 14.97 -24.79
CA SER A 47 17.99 14.89 -23.45
C SER A 47 16.55 14.34 -23.50
N LEU A 48 15.96 14.14 -22.33
CA LEU A 48 14.54 13.80 -22.21
C LEU A 48 13.61 14.88 -22.80
N TYR A 49 14.09 16.07 -23.11
CA TYR A 49 13.29 17.18 -23.63
C TYR A 49 13.69 17.61 -25.05
N THR A 50 14.46 16.79 -25.78
CA THR A 50 14.78 17.05 -27.19
C THR A 50 13.73 16.44 -28.11
N PHE A 51 13.28 17.20 -29.10
CA PHE A 51 12.20 16.84 -30.03
C PHE A 51 12.57 17.17 -31.48
N LEU A 52 12.00 16.43 -32.43
CA LEU A 52 11.99 16.77 -33.86
C LEU A 52 10.55 17.01 -34.31
N CYS A 53 10.32 18.00 -35.18
CA CYS A 53 9.01 18.25 -35.76
C CYS A 53 8.71 17.27 -36.91
N SER A 54 7.44 17.13 -37.28
CA SER A 54 6.96 16.22 -38.33
C SER A 54 7.60 16.45 -39.70
N ASN A 55 8.06 17.67 -40.00
CA ASN A 55 8.66 18.01 -41.30
C ASN A 55 9.97 17.27 -41.60
N HIS A 56 10.58 16.64 -40.60
CA HIS A 56 11.82 15.86 -40.77
C HIS A 56 11.57 14.38 -41.06
N PHE A 57 10.31 13.95 -41.09
CA PHE A 57 9.91 12.57 -41.35
C PHE A 57 9.04 12.50 -42.60
N GLU A 58 9.20 11.42 -43.34
CA GLU A 58 8.36 11.15 -44.50
C GLU A 58 6.90 10.90 -44.09
N PRO A 59 5.90 11.31 -44.88
CA PRO A 59 4.48 11.06 -44.58
C PRO A 59 4.14 9.58 -44.31
N SER A 60 4.88 8.64 -44.92
CA SER A 60 4.77 7.19 -44.75
C SER A 60 5.20 6.68 -43.37
N CYS A 61 5.98 7.48 -42.62
CA CYS A 61 6.47 7.16 -41.29
C CYS A 61 5.44 7.42 -40.17
N PHE A 62 4.28 7.99 -40.49
CA PHE A 62 3.26 8.36 -39.52
C PHE A 62 2.10 7.37 -39.47
N ASP A 63 1.85 6.81 -38.29
CA ASP A 63 0.62 6.08 -38.00
C ASP A 63 -0.48 7.06 -37.62
N ARG A 64 -1.47 7.25 -38.50
CA ARG A 64 -2.67 8.08 -38.28
C ARG A 64 -3.89 7.29 -37.77
N THR A 65 -3.73 5.99 -37.48
CA THR A 65 -4.82 5.07 -37.10
C THR A 65 -5.38 5.29 -35.68
N GLY A 66 -5.07 6.40 -35.00
CA GLY A 66 -5.57 6.70 -33.64
C GLY A 66 -5.66 8.19 -33.34
N GLN A 67 -6.12 8.55 -32.14
CA GLN A 67 -6.35 9.96 -31.70
C GLN A 67 -5.09 10.86 -31.69
N THR A 68 -3.89 10.30 -31.78
CA THR A 68 -2.62 11.04 -31.76
C THR A 68 -1.69 10.47 -32.82
N VAL A 69 -1.11 11.34 -33.64
CA VAL A 69 -0.16 10.97 -34.70
C VAL A 69 1.12 10.46 -34.05
N ARG A 70 1.49 9.20 -34.33
CA ARG A 70 2.72 8.57 -33.82
C ARG A 70 3.64 8.20 -34.97
N LEU A 71 4.94 8.15 -34.70
CA LEU A 71 5.92 7.61 -35.64
C LEU A 71 5.97 6.09 -35.52
N ARG A 72 6.03 5.41 -36.67
CA ARG A 72 6.22 3.97 -36.78
C ARG A 72 7.56 3.53 -36.15
N GLU A 73 7.69 2.24 -35.87
CA GLU A 73 8.87 1.72 -35.16
C GLU A 73 10.16 1.82 -35.99
N ASP A 74 10.03 1.80 -37.31
CA ASP A 74 11.06 1.94 -38.36
C ASP A 74 11.30 3.39 -38.83
N ALA A 75 10.52 4.35 -38.33
CA ALA A 75 10.62 5.74 -38.76
C ALA A 75 11.98 6.38 -38.37
N VAL A 76 12.68 6.87 -39.38
CA VAL A 76 13.93 7.62 -39.26
C VAL A 76 13.76 9.00 -39.91
N PRO A 77 14.34 10.07 -39.34
CA PRO A 77 14.23 11.39 -39.93
C PRO A 77 15.15 11.47 -41.14
N THR A 78 14.59 11.45 -42.34
CA THR A 78 15.32 11.47 -43.62
C THR A 78 15.33 12.86 -44.25
N ILE A 79 14.40 13.73 -43.86
CA ILE A 79 14.21 15.04 -44.50
C ILE A 79 14.95 16.11 -43.69
N PHE A 80 16.17 16.43 -44.11
CA PHE A 80 16.93 17.56 -43.58
C PHE A 80 17.47 18.39 -44.74
N ASN A 81 17.17 19.69 -44.73
CA ASN A 81 17.69 20.61 -45.73
C ASN A 81 19.11 21.05 -45.33
N PHE A 82 20.08 20.16 -45.51
CA PHE A 82 21.49 20.51 -45.37
C PHE A 82 21.94 21.18 -46.67
N ALA A 83 22.17 22.49 -46.65
CA ALA A 83 22.71 23.19 -47.81
C ALA A 83 24.05 22.55 -48.22
N GLY A 84 24.04 21.82 -49.34
CA GLY A 84 25.23 21.18 -49.92
C GLY A 84 25.17 19.66 -50.01
N ARG A 85 24.37 19.12 -50.95
CA ARG A 85 24.82 18.25 -52.06
C ARG A 85 23.62 17.83 -52.93
N ARG A 86 23.77 18.05 -54.23
CA ARG A 86 22.85 17.64 -55.32
C ARG A 86 23.04 16.16 -55.64
N HIS A 87 21.94 15.43 -55.82
CA HIS A 87 21.68 14.23 -56.65
C HIS A 87 20.41 13.57 -56.08
N ARG A 88 19.41 13.08 -56.83
CA ARG A 88 19.14 12.97 -58.27
C ARG A 88 17.66 12.56 -58.33
N GLU A 89 16.81 13.33 -59.00
CA GLU A 89 15.41 12.92 -59.24
C GLU A 89 15.35 11.98 -60.45
N GLU A 90 14.62 10.87 -60.32
CA GLU A 90 14.01 10.13 -61.43
C GLU A 90 12.62 9.60 -60.98
N PRO A 91 11.63 9.47 -61.90
CA PRO A 91 10.31 10.06 -61.69
C PRO A 91 9.16 9.11 -61.34
N CYS A 92 8.07 9.78 -60.96
CA CYS A 92 6.70 9.36 -60.70
C CYS A 92 6.01 8.67 -61.92
N VAL A 93 5.17 7.66 -61.65
CA VAL A 93 4.04 7.29 -62.52
C VAL A 93 2.75 7.37 -61.70
N GLN A 94 1.93 8.37 -62.04
CA GLN A 94 0.54 8.49 -61.64
C GLN A 94 -0.32 8.00 -62.81
N GLU A 95 -1.31 7.18 -62.54
CA GLU A 95 -2.49 7.11 -63.40
C GLU A 95 -3.75 7.25 -62.56
N ALA A 96 -4.59 8.16 -63.00
CA ALA A 96 -5.89 8.49 -62.46
C ALA A 96 -6.92 8.44 -63.60
N VAL A 97 -8.16 8.16 -63.20
CA VAL A 97 -9.44 8.49 -63.85
C VAL A 97 -9.95 7.52 -64.93
N SER A 98 -11.15 6.96 -64.71
CA SER A 98 -12.32 7.25 -65.57
C SER A 98 -13.63 6.74 -64.97
N ASN A 99 -14.58 7.66 -64.78
CA ASN A 99 -16.01 7.38 -64.72
C ASN A 99 -16.53 7.05 -66.13
N GLN A 100 -17.53 6.18 -66.24
CA GLN A 100 -18.50 6.20 -67.34
C GLN A 100 -19.91 5.90 -66.82
N VAL A 101 -20.86 6.67 -67.35
CA VAL A 101 -22.32 6.66 -67.21
C VAL A 101 -22.91 6.08 -68.52
N LEU A 102 -24.23 5.82 -68.52
CA LEU A 102 -25.21 5.54 -69.61
C LEU A 102 -25.80 4.10 -69.48
N THR A 103 -27.11 3.81 -69.54
CA THR A 103 -28.34 4.53 -69.97
C THR A 103 -29.60 3.86 -69.39
N ASP A 104 -30.71 4.58 -69.55
CA ASP A 104 -32.13 4.40 -69.19
C ASP A 104 -32.90 3.24 -69.87
N ASP A 105 -34.05 2.87 -69.27
CA ASP A 105 -35.38 2.53 -69.86
C ASP A 105 -36.20 1.53 -69.00
N GLY A 106 -37.39 1.95 -68.53
CA GLY A 106 -38.50 1.09 -68.04
C GLY A 106 -39.40 0.61 -69.20
N PRO A 107 -40.61 -0.02 -69.01
CA PRO A 107 -41.50 -0.05 -67.82
C PRO A 107 -42.22 -1.41 -67.45
N VAL A 108 -42.60 -1.60 -66.16
CA VAL A 108 -43.91 -2.00 -65.49
C VAL A 108 -44.88 -3.04 -66.17
N PRO A 109 -45.84 -3.83 -65.51
CA PRO A 109 -46.22 -4.18 -64.11
C PRO A 109 -46.60 -5.69 -63.78
N ALA A 110 -46.96 -5.93 -62.49
CA ALA A 110 -48.09 -6.74 -61.93
C ALA A 110 -47.91 -8.21 -61.40
N GLU A 111 -48.21 -8.36 -60.09
CA GLU A 111 -49.05 -9.36 -59.35
C GLU A 111 -48.85 -10.88 -59.56
N GLU A 112 -49.03 -11.83 -58.64
CA GLU A 112 -49.24 -11.99 -57.19
C GLU A 112 -49.12 -13.52 -56.90
N SER A 113 -48.98 -13.89 -55.62
CA SER A 113 -49.33 -15.20 -55.02
C SER A 113 -48.36 -16.39 -55.12
N GLY A 114 -47.92 -16.85 -53.94
CA GLY A 114 -47.43 -18.23 -53.76
C GLY A 114 -46.56 -18.47 -52.52
N SER A 115 -47.19 -18.73 -51.37
CA SER A 115 -46.71 -19.66 -50.31
C SER A 115 -45.31 -19.41 -49.69
N ARG A 116 -45.26 -18.67 -48.57
CA ARG A 116 -44.17 -18.78 -47.57
C ARG A 116 -44.31 -20.10 -46.81
N VAL A 117 -43.48 -21.08 -47.16
CA VAL A 117 -43.08 -22.13 -46.23
C VAL A 117 -41.56 -22.03 -46.09
N ASP A 118 -41.11 -21.30 -45.07
CA ASP A 118 -39.71 -21.16 -44.72
C ASP A 118 -39.30 -22.36 -43.86
N VAL A 119 -38.92 -23.47 -44.52
CA VAL A 119 -38.41 -24.69 -43.87
C VAL A 119 -36.90 -24.58 -43.60
N TYR A 120 -36.43 -23.45 -43.06
CA TYR A 120 -35.00 -23.25 -42.76
C TYR A 120 -34.70 -22.76 -41.34
N GLU A 121 -35.63 -22.94 -40.40
CA GLU A 121 -35.33 -22.80 -38.97
C GLU A 121 -34.86 -24.14 -38.37
N ASP A 122 -33.63 -24.57 -38.66
CA ASP A 122 -32.87 -25.29 -37.61
C ASP A 122 -31.35 -25.41 -37.80
N HIS A 123 -30.70 -24.56 -38.58
CA HIS A 123 -29.25 -24.63 -38.76
C HIS A 123 -28.58 -23.29 -38.42
N SER A 124 -28.02 -23.19 -37.22
CA SER A 124 -27.21 -22.06 -36.72
C SER A 124 -25.93 -21.77 -37.54
N TYR A 125 -25.72 -22.53 -38.61
CA TYR A 125 -24.64 -22.43 -39.59
C TYR A 125 -25.13 -22.08 -41.01
N CYS A 126 -26.43 -21.94 -41.25
CA CYS A 126 -26.93 -21.43 -42.52
C CYS A 126 -26.64 -19.93 -42.62
N LEU A 127 -25.58 -19.59 -43.33
CA LEU A 127 -25.25 -18.22 -43.70
C LEU A 127 -26.28 -17.77 -44.75
N LEU A 128 -27.18 -16.85 -44.38
CA LEU A 128 -28.25 -16.34 -45.25
C LEU A 128 -27.72 -15.80 -46.60
N SER A 129 -26.43 -15.46 -46.68
CA SER A 129 -25.73 -15.23 -47.93
C SER A 129 -24.22 -15.41 -47.77
N MET A 130 -23.53 -15.69 -48.89
CA MET A 130 -22.08 -15.73 -48.95
C MET A 130 -21.42 -14.39 -48.58
N ALA A 131 -22.15 -13.27 -48.69
CA ALA A 131 -21.71 -11.96 -48.24
C ALA A 131 -21.73 -11.82 -46.70
N ALA A 132 -22.81 -12.26 -46.05
CA ALA A 132 -22.93 -12.26 -44.58
C ALA A 132 -21.88 -13.17 -43.92
N ALA A 133 -21.53 -14.28 -44.58
CA ALA A 133 -20.44 -15.16 -44.18
C ALA A 133 -19.08 -14.45 -44.15
N LYS A 134 -18.75 -13.76 -45.26
CA LYS A 134 -17.50 -13.01 -45.40
C LYS A 134 -17.42 -11.88 -44.37
N GLU A 135 -18.52 -11.16 -44.16
CA GLU A 135 -18.57 -10.10 -43.15
C GLU A 135 -18.34 -10.62 -41.74
N LYS A 136 -18.97 -11.74 -41.37
CA LYS A 136 -18.78 -12.38 -40.06
C LYS A 136 -17.35 -12.88 -39.86
N ILE A 137 -16.73 -13.45 -40.90
CA ILE A 137 -15.31 -13.85 -40.88
C ILE A 137 -14.42 -12.62 -40.65
N CYS A 138 -14.61 -11.53 -41.39
CA CYS A 138 -13.84 -10.31 -41.21
C CYS A 138 -14.04 -9.69 -39.81
N ALA A 139 -15.25 -9.71 -39.28
CA ALA A 139 -15.54 -9.21 -37.93
C ALA A 139 -14.82 -10.05 -36.86
N LEU A 140 -14.88 -11.38 -36.96
CA LEU A 140 -14.20 -12.30 -36.05
C LEU A 140 -12.67 -12.15 -36.13
N GLN A 141 -12.10 -11.99 -37.34
CA GLN A 141 -10.67 -11.74 -37.52
C GLN A 141 -10.23 -10.45 -36.79
N ARG A 142 -10.98 -9.35 -36.93
CA ARG A 142 -10.71 -8.09 -36.22
C ARG A 142 -10.79 -8.25 -34.69
N LEU A 143 -11.78 -8.98 -34.19
CA LEU A 143 -11.90 -9.26 -32.75
C LEU A 143 -10.74 -10.10 -32.23
N LEU A 144 -10.31 -11.11 -33.01
CA LEU A 144 -9.20 -11.99 -32.66
C LEU A 144 -7.86 -11.20 -32.63
N GLU A 145 -7.63 -10.31 -33.59
CA GLU A 145 -6.49 -9.39 -33.59
C GLU A 145 -6.51 -8.43 -32.39
N ALA A 146 -7.67 -7.85 -32.08
CA ALA A 146 -7.84 -6.98 -30.92
C ALA A 146 -7.58 -7.74 -29.60
N ALA A 147 -8.06 -8.97 -29.49
CA ALA A 147 -7.81 -9.84 -28.34
C ALA A 147 -6.33 -10.20 -28.21
N ARG A 148 -5.66 -10.59 -29.31
CA ARG A 148 -4.20 -10.84 -29.36
C ARG A 148 -3.41 -9.62 -28.92
N LYS A 149 -3.79 -8.42 -29.38
CA LYS A 149 -3.16 -7.16 -28.97
C LYS A 149 -3.35 -6.88 -27.47
N LYS A 150 -4.56 -7.08 -26.93
CA LYS A 150 -4.83 -6.95 -25.49
C LYS A 150 -3.98 -7.94 -24.66
N LEU A 151 -3.89 -9.20 -25.09
CA LEU A 151 -3.06 -10.21 -24.43
C LEU A 151 -1.59 -9.80 -24.41
N LYS A 152 -1.04 -9.36 -25.55
CA LYS A 152 0.35 -8.88 -25.65
C LYS A 152 0.61 -7.70 -24.70
N MET A 153 -0.29 -6.73 -24.62
CA MET A 153 -0.17 -5.58 -23.71
C MET A 153 -0.24 -6.01 -22.24
N SER A 154 -1.11 -6.98 -21.90
CA SER A 154 -1.22 -7.54 -20.55
C SER A 154 0.06 -8.28 -20.15
N GLN A 155 0.56 -9.18 -21.00
CA GLN A 155 1.81 -9.91 -20.77
C GLN A 155 3.01 -8.97 -20.64
N GLN A 156 3.08 -7.89 -21.43
CA GLN A 156 4.13 -6.89 -21.27
C GLN A 156 4.02 -6.12 -19.95
N ARG A 157 2.81 -5.86 -19.45
CA ARG A 157 2.61 -5.26 -18.13
C ARG A 157 3.08 -6.20 -17.04
N GLU A 158 2.74 -7.48 -17.14
CA GLU A 158 3.16 -8.52 -16.21
C GLU A 158 4.68 -8.67 -16.18
N ARG A 159 5.33 -8.78 -17.35
CA ARG A 159 6.81 -8.82 -17.46
C ARG A 159 7.47 -7.62 -16.79
N ARG A 160 6.95 -6.41 -16.98
CA ARG A 160 7.49 -5.19 -16.35
C ARG A 160 7.36 -5.21 -14.83
N VAL A 161 6.25 -5.73 -14.30
CA VAL A 161 6.04 -5.87 -12.86
C VAL A 161 6.95 -6.97 -12.31
N ALA A 162 7.08 -8.10 -13.00
CA ALA A 162 7.95 -9.20 -12.61
C ALA A 162 9.42 -8.78 -12.52
N LEU A 163 9.92 -7.99 -13.50
CA LEU A 163 11.27 -7.44 -13.46
C LEU A 163 11.48 -6.53 -12.25
N ARG A 164 10.57 -5.58 -12.00
CA ARG A 164 10.64 -4.71 -10.80
C ARG A 164 10.57 -5.49 -9.49
N TRP A 165 9.78 -6.56 -9.47
CA TRP A 165 9.68 -7.43 -8.31
C TRP A 165 10.98 -8.20 -8.07
N ALA A 166 11.65 -8.67 -9.12
CA ALA A 166 12.98 -9.27 -9.02
C ALA A 166 14.00 -8.25 -8.50
N GLU A 167 14.07 -7.05 -9.08
CA GLU A 167 14.95 -5.96 -8.62
C GLU A 167 14.73 -5.61 -7.13
N MET A 168 13.47 -5.50 -6.71
CA MET A 168 13.13 -5.21 -5.31
C MET A 168 13.55 -6.36 -4.39
N ARG A 169 13.34 -7.60 -4.80
CA ARG A 169 13.73 -8.78 -4.03
C ARG A 169 15.25 -8.83 -3.86
N ASP A 170 16.00 -8.60 -4.94
CA ASP A 170 17.46 -8.56 -4.92
C ASP A 170 17.99 -7.46 -4.00
N LEU A 171 17.36 -6.28 -4.03
CA LEU A 171 17.67 -5.18 -3.11
C LEU A 171 17.45 -5.60 -1.65
N VAL A 172 16.29 -6.18 -1.31
CA VAL A 172 15.99 -6.64 0.06
C VAL A 172 16.99 -7.70 0.50
N SER A 173 17.33 -8.66 -0.36
CA SER A 173 18.34 -9.68 -0.06
C SER A 173 19.73 -9.08 0.17
N CYS A 174 20.11 -8.06 -0.61
CA CYS A 174 21.37 -7.35 -0.42
C CYS A 174 21.40 -6.58 0.90
N LEU A 175 20.32 -5.86 1.24
CA LEU A 175 20.20 -5.13 2.50
C LEU A 175 20.24 -6.07 3.70
N ARG A 176 19.61 -7.25 3.61
CA ARG A 176 19.62 -8.26 4.68
C ARG A 176 21.03 -8.81 4.90
N ARG A 177 21.76 -9.13 3.83
CA ARG A 177 23.16 -9.60 3.89
C ARG A 177 24.09 -8.57 4.52
N LYS A 178 23.86 -7.29 4.22
CA LYS A 178 24.63 -6.16 4.78
C LYS A 178 24.18 -5.73 6.18
N LYS A 179 23.20 -6.43 6.79
CA LYS A 179 22.63 -6.11 8.13
C LYS A 179 22.07 -4.67 8.23
N HIS A 180 21.57 -4.13 7.12
CA HIS A 180 20.91 -2.81 7.10
C HIS A 180 19.40 -2.88 7.33
N LEU A 181 18.80 -4.06 7.26
CA LEU A 181 17.42 -4.26 7.71
C LEU A 181 17.42 -4.49 9.23
N PRO A 182 16.52 -3.83 9.98
CA PRO A 182 16.30 -4.14 11.38
C PRO A 182 15.98 -5.63 11.54
N CYS A 183 16.56 -6.26 12.56
CA CYS A 183 16.26 -7.64 12.94
C CYS A 183 15.93 -7.71 14.43
N GLY A 184 15.02 -8.60 14.81
CA GLY A 184 14.59 -8.81 16.21
C GLY A 184 13.09 -8.56 16.41
N SER A 185 12.66 -8.56 17.68
CA SER A 185 11.26 -8.59 18.08
C SER A 185 10.38 -7.48 17.47
N ALA A 186 10.91 -6.27 17.31
CA ALA A 186 10.19 -5.15 16.68
C ALA A 186 9.97 -5.38 15.16
N SER A 187 10.95 -5.98 14.47
CA SER A 187 10.81 -6.35 13.06
C SER A 187 9.78 -7.47 12.91
N ASP A 188 9.83 -8.46 13.79
CA ASP A 188 8.90 -9.60 13.77
C ASP A 188 7.46 -9.15 14.09
N ALA A 189 7.30 -8.22 15.04
CA ALA A 189 6.02 -7.62 15.38
C ALA A 189 5.44 -6.81 14.20
N MET A 190 6.28 -6.02 13.51
CA MET A 190 5.86 -5.33 12.29
C MET A 190 5.51 -6.30 11.17
N GLU A 191 6.32 -7.34 10.93
CA GLU A 191 6.04 -8.33 9.89
C GLU A 191 4.75 -9.11 10.17
N SER A 192 4.50 -9.51 11.41
CA SER A 192 3.25 -10.15 11.85
C SER A 192 2.03 -9.22 11.66
N ALA A 193 2.14 -7.97 12.11
CA ALA A 193 1.08 -6.98 11.96
C ALA A 193 0.75 -6.69 10.48
N LEU A 194 1.75 -6.70 9.59
CA LEU A 194 1.58 -6.44 8.17
C LEU A 194 1.11 -7.66 7.38
N SER A 195 1.48 -8.86 7.82
CA SER A 195 1.18 -10.11 7.09
C SER A 195 -0.31 -10.43 7.05
N SER A 196 -1.06 -10.04 8.07
CA SER A 196 -2.51 -10.26 8.17
C SER A 196 -3.35 -9.20 7.46
N MET A 197 -2.72 -8.17 6.88
CA MET A 197 -3.42 -6.98 6.39
C MET A 197 -3.52 -6.90 4.86
N ASP A 198 -4.72 -6.54 4.36
CA ASP A 198 -4.87 -6.12 2.97
C ASP A 198 -4.42 -4.66 2.79
N LEU A 199 -3.19 -4.49 2.30
CA LEU A 199 -2.60 -3.19 2.00
C LEU A 199 -3.40 -2.39 0.96
N LYS A 200 -4.16 -3.04 0.06
CA LYS A 200 -5.01 -2.34 -0.91
C LYS A 200 -6.24 -1.76 -0.23
N ALA A 201 -6.88 -2.54 0.64
CA ALA A 201 -8.00 -2.09 1.45
C ALA A 201 -7.59 -0.92 2.35
N LEU A 202 -6.46 -1.06 3.07
CA LEU A 202 -5.91 0.01 3.91
C LEU A 202 -5.67 1.28 3.09
N ARG A 203 -5.03 1.17 1.92
CA ARG A 203 -4.78 2.33 1.06
C ARG A 203 -6.06 3.00 0.57
N LYS A 204 -7.11 2.22 0.29
CA LYS A 204 -8.43 2.75 -0.11
C LYS A 204 -9.08 3.49 1.06
N GLU A 205 -9.04 2.91 2.25
CA GLU A 205 -9.54 3.51 3.48
C GLU A 205 -8.82 4.83 3.78
N MET A 206 -7.49 4.85 3.82
CA MET A 206 -6.71 6.08 4.10
C MET A 206 -7.02 7.21 3.11
N LYS A 207 -7.22 6.88 1.84
CA LYS A 207 -7.62 7.87 0.83
C LYS A 207 -9.02 8.42 1.07
N ALA A 208 -9.96 7.59 1.50
CA ALA A 208 -11.31 8.01 1.86
C ALA A 208 -11.28 8.92 3.09
N GLN A 209 -10.59 8.50 4.16
CA GLN A 209 -10.47 9.28 5.40
C GLN A 209 -9.72 10.60 5.23
N ALA A 210 -8.73 10.65 4.34
CA ALA A 210 -8.03 11.89 4.01
C ALA A 210 -8.93 12.92 3.29
N ARG A 211 -10.03 12.48 2.67
CA ARG A 211 -11.02 13.35 2.01
C ARG A 211 -12.19 13.71 2.93
N ALA A 212 -12.46 12.90 3.95
CA ALA A 212 -13.52 13.14 4.90
C ALA A 212 -13.23 14.35 5.80
N ALA A 213 -14.30 15.04 6.19
CA ALA A 213 -14.26 16.08 7.21
C ALA A 213 -13.79 15.48 8.55
N ALA A 214 -13.12 16.28 9.39
CA ALA A 214 -12.49 15.78 10.61
C ALA A 214 -13.46 15.01 11.53
N HIS A 215 -14.69 15.51 11.69
CA HIS A 215 -15.74 14.89 12.52
C HIS A 215 -16.32 13.59 11.95
N GLN A 216 -16.09 13.28 10.67
CA GLN A 216 -16.57 12.07 10.00
C GLN A 216 -15.46 11.03 9.81
N ARG A 217 -14.24 11.32 10.29
CA ARG A 217 -13.12 10.40 10.13
C ARG A 217 -13.32 9.20 11.04
N TYR A 218 -13.45 8.04 10.41
CA TYR A 218 -13.54 6.78 11.10
C TYR A 218 -12.45 5.84 10.60
N TYR A 219 -11.66 5.32 11.53
CA TYR A 219 -10.58 4.40 11.23
C TYR A 219 -10.93 3.02 11.74
N SER A 220 -10.82 2.03 10.85
CA SER A 220 -11.02 0.63 11.17
C SER A 220 -10.01 0.14 12.20
N PHE A 221 -10.34 -0.93 12.91
CA PHE A 221 -9.43 -1.58 13.85
C PHE A 221 -8.07 -1.90 13.19
N GLN A 222 -8.09 -2.47 11.99
CA GLN A 222 -6.87 -2.83 11.25
C GLN A 222 -6.03 -1.59 10.90
N ALA A 223 -6.67 -0.49 10.49
CA ALA A 223 -5.97 0.76 10.21
C ALA A 223 -5.35 1.38 11.47
N ARG A 224 -6.08 1.37 12.58
CA ARG A 224 -5.57 1.86 13.88
C ARG A 224 -4.39 1.01 14.35
N HIS A 225 -4.54 -0.30 14.34
CA HIS A 225 -3.49 -1.26 14.70
C HIS A 225 -2.22 -1.02 13.87
N PHE A 226 -2.32 -0.94 12.54
CA PHE A 226 -1.18 -0.62 11.69
C PHE A 226 -0.49 0.70 12.06
N CYS A 227 -1.27 1.77 12.26
CA CYS A 227 -0.70 3.07 12.57
C CYS A 227 -0.01 3.07 13.92
N LEU A 228 -0.64 2.46 14.94
CA LEU A 228 -0.09 2.33 16.28
C LEU A 228 1.20 1.50 16.27
N THR A 229 1.18 0.31 15.68
CA THR A 229 2.34 -0.59 15.61
C THR A 229 3.52 0.07 14.90
N LEU A 230 3.27 0.71 13.74
CA LEU A 230 4.33 1.38 13.01
C LEU A 230 4.84 2.63 13.75
N HIS A 231 3.95 3.40 14.38
CA HIS A 231 4.35 4.59 15.14
C HIS A 231 5.16 4.22 16.38
N PHE A 232 4.77 3.17 17.08
CA PHE A 232 5.42 2.68 18.30
C PHE A 232 6.82 2.12 18.02
N HIS A 233 6.97 1.24 17.02
CA HIS A 233 8.25 0.60 16.74
C HIS A 233 9.21 1.46 15.89
N ALA A 234 8.69 2.35 15.04
CA ALA A 234 9.51 3.15 14.13
C ALA A 234 8.85 4.50 13.78
N PRO A 235 8.93 5.51 14.67
CA PRO A 235 8.29 6.81 14.47
C PRO A 235 8.73 7.52 13.19
N GLU A 236 10.01 7.38 12.80
CA GLU A 236 10.54 7.96 11.56
C GLU A 236 9.99 7.26 10.32
N ALA A 237 9.89 5.93 10.36
CA ALA A 237 9.27 5.15 9.30
C ALA A 237 7.78 5.51 9.18
N TYR A 238 7.08 5.70 10.31
CA TYR A 238 5.71 6.20 10.31
C TYR A 238 5.59 7.53 9.58
N ARG A 239 6.45 8.52 9.89
CA ARG A 239 6.46 9.83 9.20
C ARG A 239 6.73 9.68 7.70
N PHE A 240 7.64 8.79 7.30
CA PHE A 240 7.92 8.52 5.89
C PHE A 240 6.72 7.89 5.18
N VAL A 241 6.11 6.86 5.76
CA VAL A 241 4.95 6.16 5.19
C VAL A 241 3.70 7.06 5.18
N ALA A 242 3.54 7.91 6.20
CA ALA A 242 2.42 8.86 6.29
C ALA A 242 2.32 9.77 5.07
N ARG A 243 3.44 10.20 4.51
CA ARG A 243 3.48 11.02 3.27
C ARG A 243 2.97 10.25 2.04
N HIS A 244 3.19 8.94 2.00
CA HIS A 244 2.87 8.10 0.83
C HIS A 244 1.48 7.47 0.90
N LEU A 245 1.03 7.08 2.10
CA LEU A 245 -0.26 6.44 2.34
C LEU A 245 -1.34 7.39 2.89
N ARG A 246 -1.01 8.66 3.18
CA ARG A 246 -1.90 9.64 3.81
C ARG A 246 -2.40 9.17 5.18
N LEU A 247 -1.48 8.67 6.00
CA LEU A 247 -1.79 8.22 7.35
C LEU A 247 -2.20 9.41 8.25
N PRO A 248 -2.93 9.15 9.35
CA PRO A 248 -3.27 10.17 10.33
C PRO A 248 -2.04 10.89 10.88
N ARG A 249 -2.24 12.10 11.40
CA ARG A 249 -1.18 12.81 12.12
C ARG A 249 -0.83 12.04 13.40
N PRO A 250 0.44 12.10 13.87
CA PRO A 250 0.85 11.43 15.11
C PRO A 250 -0.03 11.77 16.32
N SER A 251 -0.55 13.00 16.42
CA SER A 251 -1.48 13.40 17.49
C SER A 251 -2.76 12.54 17.53
N VAL A 252 -3.31 12.22 16.36
CA VAL A 252 -4.50 11.36 16.25
C VAL A 252 -4.17 9.94 16.67
N VAL A 253 -3.00 9.43 16.27
CA VAL A 253 -2.55 8.08 16.62
C VAL A 253 -2.27 7.97 18.12
N LYS A 254 -1.66 8.99 18.73
CA LYS A 254 -1.45 9.06 20.18
C LYS A 254 -2.77 8.98 20.94
N GLY A 255 -3.80 9.70 20.49
CA GLY A 255 -5.14 9.60 21.07
C GLY A 255 -5.83 8.23 20.89
N TRP A 256 -5.30 7.32 20.06
CA TRP A 256 -5.77 5.93 20.01
C TRP A 256 -4.99 4.99 20.94
N ALA A 257 -3.77 5.37 21.32
CA ALA A 257 -2.94 4.64 22.27
C ALA A 257 -3.35 4.93 23.72
N ASP A 258 -4.10 6.01 23.92
CA ASP A 258 -4.68 6.39 25.20
C ASP A 258 -5.88 5.48 25.51
N VAL A 259 -5.59 4.34 26.13
CA VAL A 259 -6.59 3.29 26.41
C VAL A 259 -7.26 3.48 27.78
N ALA A 260 -6.69 4.29 28.68
CA ALA A 260 -7.37 4.72 29.90
C ALA A 260 -6.49 5.71 30.66
N GLU A 261 -6.89 6.98 30.72
CA GLU A 261 -6.44 7.85 31.79
C GLU A 261 -6.83 7.21 33.14
N GLY A 262 -5.84 6.80 33.93
CA GLY A 262 -6.00 6.50 35.36
C GLY A 262 -6.55 5.12 35.77
N GLN A 263 -6.87 4.20 34.85
CA GLN A 263 -7.29 2.84 35.27
C GLN A 263 -6.10 1.88 35.43
N LEU A 264 -5.94 1.38 36.65
CA LEU A 264 -4.83 0.52 37.06
C LEU A 264 -4.79 -0.84 36.32
N PHE A 265 -5.96 -1.33 35.88
CA PHE A 265 -6.08 -2.53 35.05
C PHE A 265 -7.12 -2.31 33.94
N PRO A 266 -6.71 -2.10 32.68
CA PRO A 266 -7.62 -1.82 31.56
C PRO A 266 -8.54 -3.00 31.26
N GLN A 267 -9.83 -2.73 31.05
CA GLN A 267 -10.84 -3.77 30.87
C GLN A 267 -10.63 -4.55 29.55
N GLU A 268 -10.07 -3.90 28.55
CA GLU A 268 -9.74 -4.44 27.24
C GLU A 268 -8.78 -5.62 27.34
N VAL A 269 -7.81 -5.56 28.25
CA VAL A 269 -6.82 -6.62 28.44
C VAL A 269 -7.49 -7.88 28.99
N PHE A 270 -8.42 -7.72 29.92
CA PHE A 270 -9.19 -8.87 30.44
C PHE A 270 -10.20 -9.40 29.42
N GLY A 271 -10.81 -8.54 28.61
CA GLY A 271 -11.64 -8.96 27.49
C GLY A 271 -10.85 -9.82 26.50
N TRP A 272 -9.61 -9.42 26.19
CA TRP A 272 -8.70 -10.22 25.37
C TRP A 272 -8.33 -11.55 26.04
N LEU A 273 -8.00 -11.56 27.34
CA LEU A 273 -7.75 -12.79 28.11
C LEU A 273 -8.96 -13.74 28.09
N GLY A 274 -10.19 -13.19 28.10
CA GLY A 274 -11.42 -13.95 27.94
C GLY A 274 -11.52 -14.69 26.61
N SER A 275 -10.86 -14.21 25.55
CA SER A 275 -10.77 -14.88 24.24
C SER A 275 -9.56 -15.83 24.10
N TYR A 276 -8.65 -15.84 25.08
CA TYR A 276 -7.44 -16.64 25.04
C TYR A 276 -7.76 -18.15 25.23
N PRO A 277 -7.10 -19.07 24.49
CA PRO A 277 -7.46 -20.50 24.51
C PRO A 277 -7.44 -21.11 25.91
N LEU A 278 -8.48 -21.89 26.25
CA LEU A 278 -8.68 -22.46 27.60
C LEU A 278 -7.50 -23.35 28.06
N GLN A 279 -6.82 -24.03 27.13
CA GLN A 279 -5.67 -24.91 27.45
C GLN A 279 -4.45 -24.12 27.96
N ASP A 280 -4.34 -22.83 27.62
CA ASP A 280 -3.19 -21.97 27.94
C ASP A 280 -3.49 -20.94 29.04
N ARG A 281 -4.60 -21.09 29.78
CA ARG A 281 -4.99 -20.14 30.85
C ARG A 281 -4.27 -20.34 32.19
N LYS A 282 -3.34 -21.29 32.24
CA LYS A 282 -2.38 -21.42 33.35
C LYS A 282 -1.22 -20.46 33.11
N LEU A 283 -1.16 -19.39 33.91
CA LEU A 283 -0.18 -18.31 33.77
C LEU A 283 0.57 -18.10 35.10
N HIS A 284 1.77 -17.55 35.01
CA HIS A 284 2.48 -16.97 36.13
C HIS A 284 2.19 -15.46 36.18
N LEU A 285 1.98 -14.93 37.37
CA LEU A 285 1.94 -13.48 37.59
C LEU A 285 3.34 -13.02 37.97
N ARG A 286 3.94 -12.12 37.20
CA ARG A 286 5.20 -11.48 37.52
C ARG A 286 4.96 -10.02 37.89
N VAL A 287 5.46 -9.62 39.05
CA VAL A 287 5.43 -8.24 39.53
C VAL A 287 6.86 -7.71 39.46
N ASN A 288 7.06 -6.66 38.66
CA ASN A 288 8.36 -6.03 38.52
C ASN A 288 8.35 -4.64 39.16
N GLY A 289 9.39 -4.33 39.91
CA GLY A 289 9.59 -3.00 40.49
C GLY A 289 10.31 -2.08 39.53
N GLY A 290 9.94 -0.81 39.53
CA GLY A 290 10.61 0.24 38.79
C GLY A 290 10.73 1.51 39.61
N THR A 291 11.66 2.36 39.21
CA THR A 291 11.76 3.74 39.70
C THR A 291 11.63 4.66 38.50
N ILE A 292 10.65 5.55 38.55
CA ILE A 292 10.38 6.55 37.53
C ILE A 292 10.99 7.84 38.06
N GLY A 293 11.97 8.39 37.34
CA GLY A 293 12.48 9.72 37.64
C GLY A 293 11.36 10.73 37.40
N ALA A 294 11.17 11.65 38.34
CA ALA A 294 10.33 12.81 38.07
C ALA A 294 11.02 13.64 36.99
N ASP A 295 10.43 13.68 35.81
CA ASP A 295 10.79 14.64 34.78
C ASP A 295 9.64 15.66 34.74
N PRO A 296 9.83 16.88 35.30
CA PRO A 296 8.81 17.92 35.32
C PRO A 296 8.37 18.37 33.92
N SER A 297 9.06 17.94 32.86
CA SER A 297 8.79 18.38 31.48
C SER A 297 7.72 17.60 30.73
N TRP A 298 7.17 16.53 31.33
CA TRP A 298 6.31 15.57 30.61
C TRP A 298 4.81 15.77 30.75
N ASP A 299 4.36 16.49 31.77
CA ASP A 299 2.98 16.94 31.85
C ASP A 299 2.91 18.35 31.27
N SER A 300 2.03 18.53 30.28
CA SER A 300 1.69 19.89 29.84
C SER A 300 1.20 20.64 31.08
N PRO A 301 1.63 21.88 31.36
CA PRO A 301 1.11 22.60 32.49
C PRO A 301 -0.41 22.66 32.33
N ASP A 302 -1.13 22.10 33.30
CA ASP A 302 -2.52 22.45 33.50
C ASP A 302 -2.62 23.98 33.44
N GLU A 303 -3.70 24.52 32.86
CA GLU A 303 -3.88 25.97 32.64
C GLU A 303 -3.76 26.80 33.93
N ASP A 304 -3.75 26.16 35.10
CA ASP A 304 -3.34 26.73 36.38
C ASP A 304 -1.85 26.48 36.60
N GLY A 305 -1.01 27.49 36.31
CA GLY A 305 0.46 27.50 36.42
C GLY A 305 1.03 27.24 37.81
N THR A 306 0.70 26.10 38.40
CA THR A 306 1.31 25.56 39.60
C THR A 306 2.49 24.72 39.14
N GLU A 307 3.69 25.20 39.40
CA GLU A 307 4.90 24.39 39.21
C GLU A 307 4.72 23.08 40.00
N PRO A 308 4.93 21.90 39.39
CA PRO A 308 4.86 20.65 40.12
C PRO A 308 5.93 20.70 41.22
N GLU A 309 5.48 20.60 42.48
CA GLU A 309 6.38 20.42 43.61
C GLU A 309 7.36 19.30 43.28
N ASP A 310 8.64 19.53 43.58
CA ASP A 310 9.80 18.67 43.31
C ASP A 310 9.52 17.23 43.82
N SER A 311 8.83 16.45 42.98
CA SER A 311 8.35 15.13 43.35
C SER A 311 9.55 14.21 43.25
N GLY A 312 9.96 13.65 44.39
CA GLY A 312 11.01 12.65 44.41
C GLY A 312 10.69 11.48 43.46
N PRO A 313 11.70 10.66 43.10
CA PRO A 313 11.51 9.54 42.18
C PRO A 313 10.35 8.63 42.62
N CYS A 314 9.36 8.47 41.75
CA CYS A 314 8.18 7.65 42.00
C CYS A 314 8.51 6.17 41.82
N GLN A 315 8.30 5.37 42.86
CA GLN A 315 8.35 3.92 42.74
C GLN A 315 7.11 3.43 41.99
N ALA A 316 7.26 2.42 41.14
CA ALA A 316 6.16 1.81 40.40
C ALA A 316 6.24 0.28 40.43
N LEU A 317 5.09 -0.37 40.39
CA LEU A 317 4.98 -1.82 40.18
C LEU A 317 4.31 -2.07 38.84
N ALA A 318 4.91 -2.92 38.01
CA ALA A 318 4.34 -3.38 36.75
C ALA A 318 3.90 -4.84 36.87
N PHE A 319 2.66 -5.12 36.45
CA PHE A 319 2.06 -6.45 36.49
C PHE A 319 2.09 -7.08 35.10
N LEU A 320 2.73 -8.26 35.02
CA LEU A 320 3.02 -8.98 33.79
C LEU A 320 2.53 -10.43 33.92
N LEU A 321 1.66 -10.88 33.01
CA LEU A 321 1.31 -12.28 32.89
C LEU A 321 2.29 -13.00 31.97
N VAL A 322 2.73 -14.19 32.37
CA VAL A 322 3.65 -15.03 31.59
C VAL A 322 3.04 -16.42 31.44
N ALA A 323 2.99 -16.95 30.21
CA ALA A 323 2.52 -18.31 29.99
C ALA A 323 3.44 -19.34 30.65
N VAL A 324 2.85 -20.36 31.29
CA VAL A 324 3.60 -21.47 31.90
C VAL A 324 4.30 -22.29 30.81
N ASN A 325 3.58 -22.63 29.74
CA ASN A 325 4.05 -23.52 28.66
C ASN A 325 4.21 -22.80 27.31
N GLY A 326 4.58 -21.52 27.30
CA GLY A 326 4.69 -20.76 26.05
C GLY A 326 5.48 -19.47 26.17
N ASN A 327 5.53 -18.72 25.07
CA ASN A 327 6.33 -17.51 24.96
C ASN A 327 5.51 -16.22 25.21
N MET A 328 4.24 -16.34 25.62
CA MET A 328 3.39 -15.18 25.85
C MET A 328 3.83 -14.42 27.10
N LYS A 329 4.02 -13.11 26.94
CA LYS A 329 4.20 -12.15 28.02
C LYS A 329 3.25 -10.99 27.79
N LEU A 330 2.37 -10.69 28.74
CA LEU A 330 1.33 -9.68 28.60
C LEU A 330 1.37 -8.69 29.78
N PRO A 331 1.92 -7.48 29.60
CA PRO A 331 1.76 -6.43 30.60
C PRO A 331 0.31 -5.97 30.59
N PHE A 332 -0.31 -5.92 31.77
CA PHE A 332 -1.76 -5.62 31.86
C PHE A 332 -2.11 -4.59 32.93
N GLY A 333 -1.13 -4.10 33.68
CA GLY A 333 -1.36 -3.04 34.66
C GLY A 333 -0.05 -2.52 35.23
N TYR A 334 -0.10 -1.32 35.77
CA TYR A 334 0.96 -0.73 36.55
C TYR A 334 0.37 0.12 37.68
N ALA A 335 1.09 0.25 38.79
CA ALA A 335 0.67 1.05 39.93
C ALA A 335 1.81 1.93 40.41
N LEU A 336 1.56 3.23 40.53
CA LEU A 336 2.47 4.15 41.20
C LEU A 336 2.36 3.94 42.71
N CYS A 337 3.51 3.73 43.34
CA CYS A 337 3.62 3.39 44.76
C CYS A 337 3.94 4.60 45.64
N SER A 338 4.18 5.78 45.07
CA SER A 338 4.26 7.04 45.81
C SER A 338 2.94 7.27 46.56
N GLY A 339 2.95 7.15 47.89
CA GLY A 339 1.79 7.38 48.75
C GLY A 339 0.89 6.17 49.06
N LEU A 340 1.11 4.98 48.49
CA LEU A 340 0.30 3.80 48.85
C LEU A 340 0.65 3.28 50.26
N SER A 341 -0.36 3.00 51.08
CA SER A 341 -0.18 2.30 52.35
C SER A 341 0.07 0.80 52.16
N ALA A 342 0.49 0.10 53.22
CA ALA A 342 0.61 -1.35 53.23
C ALA A 342 -0.72 -2.04 52.89
N SER A 343 -1.82 -1.53 53.43
CA SER A 343 -3.18 -2.03 53.20
C SER A 343 -3.61 -1.84 51.76
N ASP A 344 -3.32 -0.67 51.17
CA ASP A 344 -3.68 -0.40 49.77
C ASP A 344 -2.91 -1.29 48.81
N LEU A 345 -1.62 -1.55 49.09
CA LEU A 345 -0.80 -2.45 48.29
C LEU A 345 -1.29 -3.90 48.39
N LYS A 346 -1.74 -4.33 49.57
CA LYS A 346 -2.34 -5.65 49.80
C LYS A 346 -3.62 -5.81 48.99
N ASP A 347 -4.53 -4.84 49.12
CA ASP A 347 -5.79 -4.81 48.38
C ASP A 347 -5.57 -4.74 46.86
N LEU A 348 -4.53 -4.03 46.40
CA LEU A 348 -4.14 -3.96 45.00
C LEU A 348 -3.82 -5.33 44.41
N ILE A 349 -2.95 -6.10 45.09
CA ILE A 349 -2.52 -7.43 44.65
C ILE A 349 -3.72 -8.40 44.70
N LEU A 350 -4.56 -8.32 45.74
CA LEU A 350 -5.77 -9.15 45.82
C LEU A 350 -6.77 -8.83 44.73
N ARG A 351 -7.07 -7.54 44.48
CA ARG A 351 -7.95 -7.12 43.38
C ARG A 351 -7.43 -7.58 42.02
N CYS A 352 -6.11 -7.54 41.83
CA CYS A 352 -5.45 -8.07 40.63
C CYS A 352 -5.76 -9.56 40.44
N LEU A 353 -5.48 -10.38 41.46
CA LEU A 353 -5.67 -11.83 41.43
C LEU A 353 -7.15 -12.20 41.27
N LEU A 354 -8.05 -11.52 41.97
CA LEU A 354 -9.51 -11.71 41.85
C LEU A 354 -10.01 -11.38 40.46
N LYS A 355 -9.57 -10.26 39.86
CA LYS A 355 -9.93 -9.91 38.48
C LYS A 355 -9.47 -10.99 37.50
N LEU A 356 -8.23 -11.47 37.61
CA LEU A 356 -7.73 -12.53 36.74
C LEU A 356 -8.54 -13.82 36.86
N HIS A 357 -8.85 -14.23 38.10
CA HIS A 357 -9.67 -15.39 38.38
C HIS A 357 -11.08 -15.26 37.78
N ASN A 358 -11.71 -14.09 37.88
CA ASN A 358 -13.05 -13.84 37.33
C ASN A 358 -13.11 -13.95 35.80
N PHE A 359 -11.99 -13.71 35.10
CA PHE A 359 -11.88 -13.91 33.65
C PHE A 359 -11.40 -15.34 33.28
N GLY A 360 -11.37 -16.26 34.23
CA GLY A 360 -11.02 -17.66 34.03
C GLY A 360 -9.52 -17.90 33.84
N VAL A 361 -8.66 -16.99 34.32
CA VAL A 361 -7.20 -17.18 34.35
C VAL A 361 -6.81 -17.87 35.66
N THR A 362 -6.09 -18.98 35.55
CA THR A 362 -5.51 -19.68 36.71
C THR A 362 -4.07 -19.24 36.90
N ILE A 363 -3.78 -18.58 38.01
CA ILE A 363 -2.41 -18.22 38.37
C ILE A 363 -1.76 -19.40 39.09
N CYS A 364 -0.62 -19.87 38.58
CA CYS A 364 0.13 -20.97 39.20
C CYS A 364 1.12 -20.47 40.27
N GLU A 365 1.70 -19.30 40.04
CA GLU A 365 2.73 -18.72 40.90
C GLU A 365 2.73 -17.19 40.75
N VAL A 366 3.08 -16.50 41.84
CA VAL A 366 3.37 -15.06 41.82
C VAL A 366 4.87 -14.87 42.05
N MET A 367 5.55 -14.27 41.08
CA MET A 367 6.98 -13.97 41.13
C MET A 367 7.22 -12.48 41.32
N PHE A 368 8.14 -12.15 42.22
CA PHE A 368 8.61 -10.80 42.46
C PHE A 368 10.07 -10.69 42.06
N ASP A 369 10.46 -9.60 41.39
CA ASP A 369 11.88 -9.27 41.21
C ASP A 369 12.46 -8.60 42.47
N GLU A 370 13.78 -8.38 42.48
CA GLU A 370 14.46 -7.78 43.63
C GLU A 370 13.90 -6.39 43.97
N LEU A 371 13.59 -5.58 42.95
CA LEU A 371 13.14 -4.20 43.15
C LEU A 371 11.70 -4.15 43.68
N SER A 372 10.78 -4.95 43.14
CA SER A 372 9.42 -5.08 43.69
C SER A 372 9.43 -5.66 45.08
N THR A 373 10.29 -6.64 45.36
CA THR A 373 10.47 -7.20 46.70
C THR A 373 10.90 -6.12 47.68
N ASN A 374 11.83 -5.24 47.30
CA ASN A 374 12.26 -4.12 48.13
C ASN A 374 11.13 -3.10 48.35
N ILE A 375 10.39 -2.73 47.29
CA ILE A 375 9.24 -1.82 47.39
C ILE A 375 8.18 -2.39 48.33
N ILE A 376 7.83 -3.66 48.19
CA ILE A 376 6.81 -4.32 49.00
C ILE A 376 7.28 -4.45 50.45
N ASN A 377 8.51 -4.92 50.68
CA ASN A 377 9.05 -5.09 52.03
C ASN A 377 9.23 -3.76 52.78
N SER A 378 9.37 -2.64 52.07
CA SER A 378 9.39 -1.31 52.71
C SER A 378 8.05 -0.93 53.31
N LYS A 379 6.96 -1.60 52.91
CA LYS A 379 5.58 -1.28 53.30
C LYS A 379 4.90 -2.39 54.10
N MET A 380 5.18 -3.65 53.81
CA MET A 380 4.59 -4.81 54.50
C MET A 380 5.63 -5.89 54.77
N PRO A 381 5.52 -6.64 55.88
CA PRO A 381 6.40 -7.76 56.16
C PRO A 381 6.17 -8.92 55.18
N LYS A 382 7.22 -9.70 54.90
CA LYS A 382 7.18 -10.82 53.95
C LYS A 382 6.15 -11.88 54.35
N GLU A 383 6.04 -12.13 55.65
CA GLU A 383 5.13 -13.12 56.23
C GLU A 383 3.68 -12.76 55.89
N GLU A 384 3.31 -11.48 56.00
CA GLU A 384 1.96 -11.02 55.66
C GLU A 384 1.66 -11.18 54.16
N LEU A 385 2.63 -10.86 53.29
CA LEU A 385 2.52 -11.08 51.86
C LEU A 385 2.29 -12.56 51.52
N TYR A 386 3.09 -13.45 52.11
CA TYR A 386 3.00 -14.89 51.86
C TYR A 386 1.70 -15.48 52.40
N THR A 387 1.27 -15.10 53.61
CA THR A 387 -0.02 -15.54 54.18
C THR A 387 -1.18 -15.11 53.29
N MET A 388 -1.21 -13.86 52.86
CA MET A 388 -2.25 -13.35 51.95
C MET A 388 -2.30 -14.16 50.64
N LEU A 389 -1.16 -14.38 50.00
CA LEU A 389 -1.10 -15.13 48.74
C LEU A 389 -1.53 -16.58 48.95
N PHE A 390 -1.08 -17.20 50.04
CA PHE A 390 -1.44 -18.56 50.40
C PHE A 390 -2.96 -18.73 50.62
N ASP A 391 -3.57 -17.83 51.39
CA ASP A 391 -5.01 -17.83 51.66
C ASP A 391 -5.83 -17.65 50.37
N PHE A 392 -5.37 -16.77 49.48
CA PHE A 392 -5.97 -16.61 48.15
C PHE A 392 -5.91 -17.91 47.35
N PHE A 393 -4.73 -18.53 47.24
CA PHE A 393 -4.56 -19.76 46.47
C PHE A 393 -5.37 -20.92 47.04
N ILE A 394 -5.46 -21.07 48.35
CA ILE A 394 -6.30 -22.11 48.97
C ILE A 394 -7.77 -21.91 48.60
N SER A 395 -8.27 -20.68 48.76
CA SER A 395 -9.68 -20.36 48.56
C SER A 395 -10.12 -20.50 47.11
N HIS A 396 -9.20 -20.37 46.14
CA HIS A 396 -9.49 -20.39 44.70
C HIS A 396 -8.99 -21.67 43.98
N ARG A 397 -8.39 -22.63 44.69
CA ARG A 397 -7.96 -23.93 44.13
C ARG A 397 -9.13 -24.90 43.87
N THR A 398 -10.27 -24.68 44.51
CA THR A 398 -11.39 -25.63 44.60
C THR A 398 -12.29 -25.71 43.37
N LYS A 399 -12.06 -24.90 42.32
CA LYS A 399 -12.92 -24.88 41.12
C LYS A 399 -12.32 -25.50 39.85
N SER A 400 -11.03 -25.88 39.82
CA SER A 400 -10.40 -26.35 38.57
C SER A 400 -10.38 -27.89 38.37
N HIS A 401 -10.98 -28.67 39.27
CA HIS A 401 -10.90 -30.14 39.24
C HIS A 401 -12.28 -30.84 39.16
N ALA A 402 -13.36 -30.10 38.91
CA ALA A 402 -14.73 -30.64 38.91
C ALA A 402 -15.47 -30.49 37.57
N GLU A 403 -14.79 -30.18 36.46
CA GLU A 403 -15.38 -30.18 35.11
C GLU A 403 -14.57 -31.03 34.12
#